data_AF-A0A537MD67-F1
#
_entry.id   AF-A0A537MD67-F1
#
_cell.length_a   1.000
_cell.length_b   1.000
_cell.length_c   1.000
_cell.angle_alpha   90.00
_cell.angle_beta   90.00
_cell.angle_gamma   90.00
#
_symmetry.space_group_name_H-M   'P 1'
#
loop_
_entity.id
_entity.type
_entity.pdbx_description
1 polymer ?
#
loop_
_entity_poly.entity_id
_entity_poly.type
_entity_poly.pdbx_seq_one_letter_code
_entity_poly.pdbx_strand_id
1 'polypeptide(L)' 'MTTRIDARFAELRREGRAALVTFLMAGDPDPKTSLDIIKALPKAGADIIEI' A
#
# COMPACT_ATOMS: atom_id res chain seq x y z
N MET A 1 -3.71 12.72 17.26
CA MET A 1 -2.79 12.98 16.13
C MET A 1 -3.20 12.01 15.02
N THR A 2 -3.55 12.49 13.83
CA THR A 2 -4.05 11.63 12.74
C THR A 2 -2.87 11.01 11.99
N THR A 3 -2.87 9.69 11.81
CA THR A 3 -1.83 8.97 11.07
C THR A 3 -2.17 8.83 9.59
N ARG A 4 -1.19 8.40 8.77
CA ARG A 4 -1.43 8.07 7.35
C ARG A 4 -2.46 6.95 7.19
N ILE A 5 -2.48 5.99 8.12
CA ILE A 5 -3.42 4.86 8.11
C ILE A 5 -4.83 5.37 8.41
N ASP A 6 -4.99 6.22 9.44
CA ASP A 6 -6.29 6.82 9.77
C ASP A 6 -6.88 7.60 8.61
N ALA A 7 -6.05 8.42 7.95
CA ALA A 7 -6.46 9.20 6.79
C ALA A 7 -6.94 8.31 5.63
N ARG A 8 -6.20 7.23 5.32
CA ARG A 8 -6.56 6.34 4.21
C ARG A 8 -7.84 5.55 4.47
N PHE A 9 -8.05 5.06 5.70
CA PHE A 9 -9.32 4.41 6.04
C PHE A 9 -10.51 5.37 6.02
N ALA A 10 -10.33 6.64 6.43
CA ALA A 10 -11.39 7.64 6.34
C ALA A 10 -11.79 7.92 4.88
N GLU A 11 -10.81 8.01 3.96
CA GLU A 11 -11.07 8.16 2.53
C GLU A 11 -11.80 6.94 1.95
N LEU A 12 -11.34 5.73 2.25
CA LEU A 12 -11.97 4.47 1.82
C LEU A 12 -13.42 4.34 2.31
N ARG A 13 -13.69 4.73 3.56
CA ARG A 13 -15.03 4.76 4.13
C ARG A 13 -15.95 5.70 3.34
N ARG A 14 -15.44 6.87 2.93
CA ARG A 14 -16.16 7.84 2.10
C ARG A 14 -16.40 7.31 0.68
N GLU A 15 -15.47 6.53 0.15
CA GLU A 15 -15.59 5.82 -1.13
C GLU A 15 -16.55 4.61 -1.07
N GLY A 16 -16.94 4.14 0.13
CA GLY A 16 -17.75 2.93 0.29
C GLY A 16 -17.00 1.65 -0.12
N ARG A 17 -15.66 1.66 -0.08
CA ARG A 17 -14.79 0.60 -0.59
C ARG A 17 -13.96 -0.02 0.53
N ALA A 18 -13.68 -1.32 0.43
CA ALA A 18 -12.74 -2.00 1.31
C ALA A 18 -11.28 -1.66 0.95
N ALA A 19 -10.38 -1.71 1.94
CA ALA A 19 -8.94 -1.54 1.71
C ALA A 19 -8.33 -2.77 1.06
N LEU A 20 -7.45 -2.59 0.07
CA LEU A 20 -6.51 -3.62 -0.36
C LEU A 20 -5.17 -3.43 0.37
N VAL A 21 -4.80 -4.41 1.20
CA VAL A 21 -3.51 -4.45 1.89
C VAL A 21 -2.65 -5.52 1.23
N THR A 22 -1.47 -5.13 0.75
CA THR A 22 -0.52 -6.05 0.10
C THR A 22 0.72 -6.21 0.95
N PHE A 23 1.18 -7.46 1.09
CA PHE A 23 2.45 -7.80 1.72
C PHE A 23 3.50 -8.15 0.66
N LEU A 24 4.73 -7.72 0.86
CA LEU A 24 5.90 -8.24 0.17
C LEU A 24 7.11 -8.21 1.09
N MET A 25 8.13 -9.01 0.80
CA MET A 25 9.39 -8.98 1.54
C MET A 25 10.36 -7.95 0.95
N ALA A 26 10.92 -7.09 1.80
CA ALA A 26 11.95 -6.15 1.39
C ALA A 26 13.15 -6.84 0.72
N GLY A 27 13.46 -6.45 -0.51
CA GLY A 27 14.64 -6.93 -1.25
C GLY A 27 14.45 -8.23 -2.01
N ASP A 28 13.26 -8.83 -2.03
CA ASP A 28 12.94 -10.00 -2.85
C ASP A 28 12.40 -9.59 -4.23
N PRO A 29 12.85 -10.18 -5.35
CA PRO A 29 14.01 -11.07 -5.50
C PRO A 29 15.37 -10.35 -5.46
N ASP A 30 15.37 -9.03 -5.63
CA ASP A 30 16.56 -8.17 -5.49
C ASP A 30 16.13 -6.74 -5.09
N PRO A 31 17.05 -5.90 -4.56
CA PRO A 31 16.70 -4.56 -4.09
C PRO A 31 16.09 -3.64 -5.16
N LYS A 32 16.50 -3.77 -6.43
CA LYS A 32 15.98 -2.95 -7.51
C LYS A 32 14.56 -3.39 -7.86
N THR A 33 14.35 -4.69 -8.07
CA THR A 33 13.03 -5.23 -8.42
C THR A 33 12.02 -5.02 -7.29
N SER A 34 12.41 -5.25 -6.04
CA SER A 34 11.57 -4.99 -4.86
C SER A 34 11.13 -3.52 -4.79
N LEU A 35 12.05 -2.57 -5.00
CA LEU A 35 11.71 -1.14 -5.02
C LEU A 35 10.79 -0.77 -6.19
N ASP A 36 11.02 -1.35 -7.37
CA ASP A 36 10.18 -1.13 -8.55
C ASP A 36 8.74 -1.64 -8.28
N ILE A 37 8.59 -2.79 -7.60
CA ILE A 37 7.28 -3.33 -7.17
C ILE A 37 6.60 -2.40 -6.17
N ILE A 38 7.30 -1.97 -5.11
CA ILE A 38 6.74 -1.07 -4.07
C ILE A 38 6.18 0.21 -4.71
N LYS A 39 6.89 0.78 -5.70
CA LYS A 39 6.46 1.98 -6.42
C LYS A 39 5.27 1.75 -7.35
N ALA A 40 5.09 0.53 -7.86
CA ALA A 40 3.99 0.19 -8.77
C ALA A 40 2.68 -0.10 -8.02
N LEU A 41 2.75 -0.68 -6.82
CA LEU A 41 1.59 -1.13 -6.03
C LEU A 41 0.49 -0.07 -5.82
N PRO A 42 0.78 1.21 -5.52
CA PRO A 42 -0.27 2.22 -5.37
C PRO A 42 -1.09 2.43 -6.65
N LYS A 43 -0.43 2.38 -7.82
CA LYS A 43 -1.10 2.50 -9.13
C LYS A 43 -1.90 1.25 -9.48
N ALA A 44 -1.50 0.09 -8.94
CA ALA A 44 -2.22 -1.17 -9.09
C ALA A 44 -3.43 -1.31 -8.13
N GLY A 45 -3.59 -0.37 -7.19
CA GLY A 45 -4.75 -0.31 -6.29
C GLY A 45 -4.47 -0.71 -4.84
N ALA A 46 -3.21 -0.92 -4.44
CA ALA A 46 -2.88 -1.13 -3.03
C ALA A 46 -3.13 0.16 -2.23
N ASP A 47 -3.94 0.05 -1.17
CA ASP A 47 -4.21 1.16 -0.25
C ASP A 47 -3.17 1.21 0.89
N ILE A 48 -2.66 0.04 1.31
CA ILE A 48 -1.61 -0.11 2.32
C ILE A 48 -0.60 -1.15 1.81
N ILE A 49 0.68 -0.85 2.00
CA ILE A 49 1.79 -1.75 1.67
C ILE A 49 2.47 -2.14 2.98
N GLU A 50 2.49 -3.42 3.25
CA GLU A 50 3.26 -4.06 4.32
C GLU A 50 4.55 -4.62 3.69
N ILE A 51 5.70 -4.23 4.23
CA ILE A 51 7.04 -4.50 3.69
C ILE A 51 7.84 -5.30 4.72
#